data_AF-A0A5N7MHB7-F1
#
_entry.id   AF-A0A5N7MHB7-F1
#
_cell.length_a   1.000
_cell.length_b   1.000
_cell.length_c   1.000
_cell.angle_alpha   90.00
_cell.angle_beta   90.00
_cell.angle_gamma   90.00
#
_symmetry.space_group_name_H-M   'P 1'
#
loop_
_entity.id
_entity.type
_entity.pdbx_description
1 polymer ?
#
loop_
_entity_poly.entity_id
_entity_poly.type
_entity_poly.pdbx_seq_one_letter_code
_entity_poly.pdbx_strand_id
1 'polypeptide(L)'
;MSERIGRLCDELRIKLHGMDRRLEALKSNGAATFDQSQDVLESQLDRVEQRIYDNRVTVEAANIRVKTWLAEQKVRSVAGGALWTERHRAHRLEIRADDAEAYAIAVFELAAAAADEATLAVLQALLARNDADAAALCETDLSNQ
;
A
#
# COMPACT_ATOMS: atom_id res chain seq x y z
N MET A 1 1.75 -26.12 13.60
CA MET A 1 1.28 -24.72 13.46
C MET A 1 -0.23 -24.76 13.61
N SER A 2 -0.85 -23.87 14.40
CA SER A 2 -2.33 -23.88 14.49
C SER A 2 -2.94 -23.53 13.12
N GLU A 3 -4.12 -24.06 12.84
CA GLU A 3 -4.81 -23.82 11.56
C GLU A 3 -5.06 -22.33 11.28
N ARG A 4 -5.31 -21.54 12.34
CA ARG A 4 -5.47 -20.07 12.27
C ARG A 4 -4.19 -19.37 11.81
N ILE A 5 -3.05 -19.71 12.42
CA ILE A 5 -1.75 -19.12 12.04
C ILE A 5 -1.38 -19.53 10.61
N GLY A 6 -1.69 -20.76 10.19
CA GLY A 6 -1.51 -21.20 8.81
C GLY A 6 -2.26 -20.30 7.81
N ARG A 7 -3.56 -20.08 8.04
CA ARG A 7 -4.39 -19.21 7.19
C ARG A 7 -3.87 -17.77 7.15
N LEU A 8 -3.49 -17.21 8.30
CA LEU A 8 -2.91 -15.87 8.35
C LEU A 8 -1.62 -15.80 7.52
N CYS A 9 -0.71 -16.76 7.67
CA CYS A 9 0.53 -16.79 6.89
C CYS A 9 0.26 -16.89 5.38
N ASP A 10 -0.75 -17.66 4.98
CA ASP A 10 -1.15 -17.75 3.57
C ASP A 10 -1.71 -16.43 3.05
N GLU A 11 -2.56 -15.76 3.82
CA GLU A 11 -3.09 -14.43 3.47
C GLU A 11 -1.98 -13.38 3.38
N LEU A 12 -1.08 -13.32 4.36
CA LEU A 12 0.05 -12.40 4.35
C LEU A 12 0.97 -12.67 3.16
N ARG A 13 1.17 -13.93 2.77
CA ARG A 13 1.95 -14.28 1.58
C ARG A 13 1.29 -13.78 0.30
N ILE A 14 -0.02 -13.92 0.18
CA ILE A 14 -0.78 -13.39 -0.97
C ILE A 14 -0.64 -11.87 -1.05
N LYS A 15 -0.80 -11.16 0.08
CA LYS A 15 -0.64 -9.70 0.13
C LYS A 15 0.78 -9.26 -0.21
N LEU A 16 1.80 -9.96 0.31
CA LEU A 16 3.21 -9.70 0.00
C LEU A 16 3.49 -9.85 -1.49
N HIS A 17 3.05 -10.95 -2.13
CA HIS A 17 3.20 -11.11 -3.58
C HIS A 17 2.49 -10.01 -4.37
N GLY A 18 1.34 -9.54 -3.87
CA GLY A 18 0.66 -8.39 -4.45
C GLY A 18 1.49 -7.11 -4.34
N MET A 19 2.20 -6.90 -3.23
CA MET A 19 3.11 -5.76 -3.05
C MET A 19 4.36 -5.89 -3.93
N ASP A 20 4.98 -7.07 -4.01
CA ASP A 20 6.16 -7.30 -4.85
C ASP A 20 5.87 -6.94 -6.30
N ARG A 21 4.71 -7.33 -6.83
CA ARG A 21 4.29 -6.95 -8.19
C ARG A 21 4.14 -5.44 -8.38
N ARG A 22 3.64 -4.73 -7.37
CA ARG A 22 3.51 -3.27 -7.40
C ARG A 22 4.90 -2.60 -7.36
N LEU A 23 5.80 -3.10 -6.52
CA LEU A 23 7.16 -2.58 -6.42
C LEU A 23 7.98 -2.85 -7.69
N GLU A 24 7.81 -4.01 -8.33
CA GLU A 24 8.43 -4.27 -9.63
C GLU A 24 7.85 -3.38 -10.73
N ALA A 25 6.54 -3.11 -10.72
CA ALA A 25 5.95 -2.13 -11.65
C ALA A 25 6.53 -0.72 -11.41
N LEU A 26 6.60 -0.27 -10.15
CA LEU A 26 7.21 0.99 -9.76
C LEU A 26 8.67 1.09 -10.23
N LYS A 27 9.45 0.03 -10.02
CA LYS A 27 10.85 -0.05 -10.45
C LYS A 27 10.99 0.00 -11.98
N SER A 28 10.15 -0.74 -12.70
CA SER A 28 10.11 -0.70 -14.16
C SER A 28 9.81 0.71 -14.67
N ASN A 29 8.93 1.44 -13.99
CA ASN A 29 8.57 2.81 -14.37
C ASN A 29 9.69 3.80 -14.02
N GLY A 30 10.32 3.66 -12.85
CA GLY A 30 11.49 4.47 -12.50
C GLY A 30 12.70 4.22 -13.41
N ALA A 31 12.85 3.01 -13.96
CA ALA A 31 13.89 2.66 -14.93
C ALA A 31 13.51 3.03 -16.37
N ALA A 32 12.24 3.31 -16.64
CA ALA A 32 11.77 3.77 -17.94
C ALA A 32 12.12 5.26 -18.12
N THR A 33 13.35 5.53 -18.53
CA THR A 33 13.70 6.78 -19.22
C THR A 33 13.08 6.80 -20.62
N PHE A 34 12.79 8.00 -21.16
CA PHE A 34 12.43 8.49 -22.53
C PHE A 34 11.94 7.52 -23.66
N ASP A 35 12.27 6.24 -23.62
CA ASP A 35 11.90 5.19 -24.58
C ASP A 35 10.47 4.67 -24.44
N GLN A 36 9.79 4.91 -23.30
CA GLN A 36 8.38 4.54 -23.19
C GLN A 36 7.50 5.57 -23.89
N SER A 37 6.63 5.10 -24.79
CA SER A 37 5.66 5.97 -25.45
C SER A 37 4.68 6.57 -24.45
N GLN A 38 4.25 7.80 -24.72
CA GLN A 38 3.27 8.53 -23.91
C GLN A 38 1.99 7.70 -23.69
N ASP A 39 1.43 7.09 -24.75
CA ASP A 39 0.24 6.24 -24.67
C ASP A 39 0.37 5.07 -23.67
N VAL A 40 1.59 4.50 -23.53
CA VAL A 40 1.84 3.40 -22.59
C VAL A 40 1.85 3.93 -21.16
N LEU A 41 2.47 5.08 -20.92
CA LEU A 41 2.50 5.73 -19.61
C LEU A 41 1.09 6.14 -19.17
N GLU A 42 0.30 6.75 -20.05
CA GLU A 42 -1.11 7.12 -19.81
C GLU A 42 -1.97 5.88 -19.51
N SER A 43 -1.86 4.83 -20.33
CA SER A 43 -2.58 3.57 -20.10
C SER A 43 -2.22 2.91 -18.77
N GLN A 44 -0.97 3.07 -18.31
CA GLN A 44 -0.56 2.57 -16.99
C GLN A 44 -1.09 3.45 -15.86
N LEU A 45 -1.09 4.77 -16.05
CA LEU A 45 -1.62 5.74 -15.11
C LEU A 45 -3.10 5.42 -14.81
N ASP A 46 -3.92 5.29 -15.84
CA ASP A 46 -5.34 4.96 -15.73
C ASP A 46 -5.58 3.67 -14.92
N ARG A 47 -4.76 2.64 -15.15
CA ARG A 47 -4.86 1.35 -14.43
C ARG A 47 -4.51 1.50 -12.95
N VAL A 48 -3.54 2.35 -12.62
CA VAL A 48 -3.15 2.60 -11.23
C VAL A 48 -4.21 3.46 -10.54
N GLU A 49 -4.72 4.50 -11.20
CA GLU A 49 -5.82 5.34 -10.69
C GLU A 49 -7.08 4.53 -10.40
N GLN A 50 -7.49 3.68 -11.34
CA GLN A 50 -8.63 2.79 -11.14
C GLN A 50 -8.42 1.86 -9.95
N ARG A 51 -7.22 1.28 -9.80
CA ARG A 51 -6.89 0.39 -8.68
C ARG A 51 -6.92 1.12 -7.34
N ILE A 52 -6.43 2.36 -7.27
CA ILE A 52 -6.52 3.19 -6.06
C ILE A 52 -7.98 3.48 -5.74
N TYR A 53 -8.77 3.85 -6.76
CA TYR A 53 -10.19 4.13 -6.60
C TYR A 53 -10.95 2.91 -6.06
N ASP A 54 -10.74 1.73 -6.65
CA ASP A 54 -11.41 0.49 -6.25
C ASP A 54 -11.07 0.08 -4.81
N ASN A 55 -9.83 0.34 -4.39
CA ASN A 55 -9.34 -0.05 -3.07
C ASN A 55 -9.62 0.96 -1.96
N ARG A 56 -10.11 2.17 -2.27
CA ARG A 56 -10.27 3.28 -1.30
C ARG A 56 -11.00 2.90 -0.01
N VAL A 57 -12.05 2.09 -0.11
CA VAL A 57 -12.87 1.68 1.05
C VAL A 57 -12.08 0.72 1.93
N THR A 58 -11.35 -0.22 1.31
CA THR A 58 -10.48 -1.16 2.02
C THR A 58 -9.36 -0.42 2.73
N VAL A 59 -8.73 0.55 2.07
CA VAL A 59 -7.65 1.37 2.64
C VAL A 59 -8.15 2.19 3.82
N GLU A 60 -9.33 2.82 3.72
CA GLU A 60 -9.89 3.58 4.84
C GLU A 60 -10.23 2.68 6.03
N ALA A 61 -10.82 1.50 5.78
CA ALA A 61 -11.09 0.52 6.83
C ALA A 61 -9.78 0.05 7.51
N ALA A 62 -8.73 -0.20 6.73
CA ALA A 62 -7.41 -0.55 7.24
C ALA A 62 -6.80 0.57 8.10
N ASN A 63 -6.93 1.82 7.66
CA ASN A 63 -6.47 3.00 8.39
C ASN A 63 -7.15 3.12 9.76
N ILE A 64 -8.48 2.92 9.79
CA ILE A 64 -9.25 2.91 11.04
C ILE A 64 -8.76 1.79 11.96
N ARG A 65 -8.61 0.56 11.46
CA ARG A 65 -8.12 -0.59 12.26
C ARG A 65 -6.74 -0.34 12.86
N VAL A 66 -5.82 0.20 12.07
CA VAL A 66 -4.47 0.57 12.54
C VAL A 66 -4.53 1.62 13.64
N LYS A 67 -5.33 2.68 13.46
CA LYS A 67 -5.51 3.72 14.48
C LYS A 67 -6.11 3.16 15.77
N THR A 68 -7.12 2.30 15.66
CA THR A 68 -7.77 1.63 16.80
C THR A 68 -6.75 0.78 17.56
N TRP A 69 -6.01 -0.09 16.87
CA TRP A 69 -4.97 -0.90 17.49
C TRP A 69 -3.92 -0.05 18.23
N LEU A 70 -3.43 1.02 17.61
CA LEU A 70 -2.45 1.91 18.24
C LEU A 70 -3.01 2.63 19.47
N ALA A 71 -4.29 3.00 19.46
CA ALA A 71 -4.96 3.58 20.62
C ALA A 71 -5.11 2.56 21.76
N GLU A 72 -5.53 1.34 21.44
CA GLU A 72 -5.70 0.24 22.41
C GLU A 72 -4.37 -0.20 23.03
N GLN A 73 -3.28 -0.26 22.25
CA GLN A 73 -1.95 -0.57 22.79
C GLN A 73 -1.48 0.46 23.81
N LYS A 74 -1.76 1.75 23.58
CA LYS A 74 -1.44 2.82 24.55
C LYS A 74 -2.21 2.63 25.86
N VAL A 75 -3.51 2.33 25.79
CA VAL A 75 -4.33 2.08 26.98
C VAL A 75 -3.86 0.82 27.73
N ARG A 76 -3.52 -0.24 27.00
CA ARG A 76 -3.06 -1.53 27.57
C ARG A 76 -1.69 -1.41 28.25
N SER A 77 -0.80 -0.54 27.75
CA SER A 77 0.50 -0.28 28.38
C SER A 77 0.38 0.46 29.71
N VAL A 78 -0.72 1.19 29.94
CA VAL A 78 -0.98 1.96 31.17
C VAL A 78 -1.75 1.13 32.20
N ALA A 79 -2.61 0.21 31.75
CA ALA A 79 -3.40 -0.67 32.59
C ALA A 79 -2.57 -1.86 33.12
N GLY A 80 -1.71 -1.60 34.10
CA GLY A 80 -0.98 -2.63 34.84
C GLY A 80 -1.90 -3.57 35.63
N GLY A 81 -1.74 -4.87 35.38
CA GLY A 81 -1.96 -5.97 36.33
C GLY A 81 -3.31 -6.02 37.07
N ALA A 82 -4.28 -6.71 36.49
CA ALA A 82 -5.40 -7.23 37.28
C ALA A 82 -5.36 -8.76 37.31
N LEU A 83 -5.56 -9.30 38.51
CA LEU A 83 -5.62 -10.71 38.88
C LEU A 83 -6.84 -11.38 38.26
N TRP A 84 -6.68 -12.35 37.35
CA TRP A 84 -7.84 -13.01 36.75
C TRP A 84 -7.57 -14.49 36.42
N THR A 85 -8.63 -15.29 36.58
CA THR A 85 -8.69 -16.75 36.43
C THR A 85 -8.24 -17.26 35.05
N GLU A 86 -7.78 -18.51 34.99
CA GLU A 86 -7.21 -19.17 33.79
C GLU A 86 -8.11 -19.03 32.53
N ARG A 87 -9.43 -19.18 32.68
CA ARG A 87 -10.40 -19.10 31.57
C ARG A 87 -10.55 -17.67 31.03
N HIS A 88 -10.52 -16.66 31.90
CA HIS A 88 -10.50 -15.25 31.48
C HIS A 88 -9.17 -14.89 30.81
N ARG A 89 -8.07 -15.51 31.25
CA ARG A 89 -6.76 -15.33 30.64
C ARG A 89 -6.72 -15.89 29.22
N ALA A 90 -7.21 -17.12 28.99
CA ALA A 90 -7.24 -17.73 27.66
C ALA A 90 -8.06 -16.91 26.66
N HIS A 91 -9.28 -16.52 27.02
CA HIS A 91 -10.15 -15.73 26.15
C HIS A 91 -9.55 -14.35 25.79
N ARG A 92 -8.93 -13.65 26.76
CA ARG A 92 -8.23 -12.38 26.46
C ARG A 92 -7.01 -12.55 25.56
N LEU A 93 -6.28 -13.67 25.70
CA LEU A 93 -5.14 -13.96 24.84
C LEU A 93 -5.61 -14.27 23.41
N GLU A 94 -6.75 -14.92 23.25
CA GLU A 94 -7.37 -15.16 21.95
C GLU A 94 -7.82 -13.86 21.29
N ILE A 95 -8.57 -12.99 22.00
CA ILE A 95 -8.95 -11.67 21.48
C ILE A 95 -7.71 -10.86 21.09
N ARG A 96 -6.69 -10.83 21.94
CA ARG A 96 -5.43 -10.13 21.63
C ARG A 96 -4.74 -10.69 20.39
N ALA A 97 -4.79 -12.00 20.18
CA ALA A 97 -4.25 -12.62 18.98
C ALA A 97 -5.04 -12.13 17.76
N ASP A 98 -6.36 -12.23 17.80
CA ASP A 98 -7.26 -11.81 16.71
C ASP A 98 -7.06 -10.34 16.32
N ASP A 99 -6.97 -9.46 17.32
CA ASP A 99 -6.70 -8.03 17.12
C ASP A 99 -5.32 -7.80 16.46
N ALA A 100 -4.30 -8.57 16.88
CA ALA A 100 -2.96 -8.47 16.31
C ALA A 100 -2.90 -9.01 14.87
N GLU A 101 -3.62 -10.10 14.58
CA GLU A 101 -3.77 -10.68 13.24
C GLU A 101 -4.47 -9.68 12.31
N ALA A 102 -5.57 -9.08 12.75
CA ALA A 102 -6.30 -8.05 12.01
C ALA A 102 -5.45 -6.79 11.78
N TYR A 103 -4.66 -6.38 12.77
CA TYR A 103 -3.70 -5.28 12.64
C TYR A 103 -2.65 -5.57 11.56
N ALA A 104 -2.06 -6.78 11.55
CA ALA A 104 -1.08 -7.16 10.54
C ALA A 104 -1.67 -7.07 9.13
N ILE A 105 -2.86 -7.65 8.91
CA ILE A 105 -3.59 -7.58 7.63
C ILE A 105 -3.81 -6.12 7.21
N ALA A 106 -4.27 -5.26 8.13
CA ALA A 106 -4.53 -3.85 7.85
C ALA A 106 -3.25 -3.08 7.45
N VAL A 107 -2.11 -3.31 8.11
CA VAL A 107 -0.85 -2.66 7.74
C VAL A 107 -0.39 -3.09 6.34
N PHE A 108 -0.58 -4.35 5.96
CA PHE A 108 -0.28 -4.80 4.60
C PHE A 108 -1.19 -4.13 3.55
N GLU A 109 -2.46 -3.90 3.87
CA GLU A 109 -3.38 -3.17 2.99
C GLU A 109 -2.94 -1.71 2.78
N LEU A 110 -2.50 -1.04 3.85
CA LEU A 110 -1.94 0.32 3.76
C LEU A 110 -0.62 0.35 2.97
N ALA A 111 0.26 -0.62 3.19
CA ALA A 111 1.54 -0.69 2.47
C ALA A 111 1.34 -0.93 0.96
N ALA A 112 0.38 -1.79 0.60
CA ALA A 112 -0.03 -1.99 -0.79
C ALA A 112 -0.58 -0.71 -1.43
N ALA A 113 -1.40 0.04 -0.71
CA ALA A 113 -1.93 1.32 -1.17
C ALA A 113 -0.82 2.36 -1.37
N ALA A 114 0.12 2.46 -0.43
CA ALA A 114 1.27 3.35 -0.56
C ALA A 114 2.16 3.01 -1.77
N ALA A 115 2.31 1.73 -2.10
CA ALA A 115 3.03 1.32 -3.32
C ALA A 115 2.27 1.72 -4.60
N ASP A 116 0.94 1.63 -4.59
CA ASP A 116 0.09 2.09 -5.70
C ASP A 116 0.18 3.61 -5.86
N GLU A 117 0.09 4.38 -4.77
CA GLU A 117 0.27 5.84 -4.76
C GLU A 117 1.67 6.27 -5.24
N ALA A 118 2.73 5.57 -4.83
CA ALA A 118 4.08 5.84 -5.30
C ALA A 118 4.21 5.60 -6.82
N THR A 119 3.55 4.55 -7.33
CA THR A 119 3.53 4.25 -8.78
C THR A 119 2.81 5.35 -9.55
N LEU A 120 1.68 5.83 -9.02
CA LEU A 120 0.93 6.95 -9.60
C LEU A 120 1.83 8.20 -9.70
N ALA A 121 2.48 8.57 -8.61
CA ALA A 121 3.33 9.76 -8.56
C ALA A 121 4.50 9.70 -9.53
N VAL A 122 5.13 8.52 -9.70
CA VAL A 122 6.21 8.34 -10.69
C VAL A 122 5.69 8.48 -12.11
N LEU A 123 4.55 7.88 -12.45
CA LEU A 123 3.96 7.99 -13.79
C LEU A 123 3.59 9.44 -14.13
N GLN A 124 2.99 10.17 -13.18
CA GLN A 124 2.69 11.59 -13.35
C GLN A 124 3.96 12.43 -13.57
N ALA A 125 5.03 12.14 -12.83
CA ALA A 125 6.30 12.83 -13.01
C ALA A 125 6.96 12.56 -14.38
N LEU A 126 6.85 11.33 -14.89
CA LEU A 126 7.36 10.96 -16.22
C LEU A 126 6.58 11.68 -17.33
N LEU A 127 5.24 11.68 -17.25
CA LEU A 127 4.40 12.40 -18.22
C LEU A 127 4.71 13.90 -18.21
N ALA A 128 4.78 14.51 -17.04
CA ALA A 128 5.12 15.93 -16.93
C ALA A 128 6.52 16.27 -17.49
N ARG A 129 7.48 15.34 -17.39
CA ARG A 129 8.80 15.50 -18.01
C ARG A 129 8.71 15.44 -19.53
N ASN A 130 8.00 14.45 -20.07
CA ASN A 130 7.81 14.31 -21.52
C ASN A 130 7.13 15.55 -22.12
N ASP A 131 6.11 16.10 -21.45
CA ASP A 131 5.43 17.33 -21.89
C ASP A 131 6.40 18.53 -21.92
N ALA A 132 7.26 18.65 -20.90
CA ALA A 132 8.25 19.73 -20.83
C ALA A 132 9.32 19.59 -21.93
N ASP A 133 9.79 18.37 -22.18
CA ASP A 133 10.81 18.09 -23.19
C ASP A 133 10.24 18.30 -24.62
N ALA A 134 8.98 17.92 -24.85
CA ALA A 134 8.28 18.21 -26.11
C ALA A 134 8.12 19.71 -26.37
N ALA A 135 7.77 20.49 -25.33
CA ALA A 135 7.69 21.94 -25.44
C ALA A 135 9.05 22.59 -25.77
N ALA A 136 10.13 22.13 -25.11
CA ALA A 136 11.47 22.65 -25.34
C ALA A 136 11.99 22.40 -26.77
N LEU A 137 11.65 21.24 -27.37
CA LEU A 137 11.98 20.92 -28.75
C LEU A 137 11.25 21.85 -29.74
N CYS A 138 9.96 22.12 -29.51
CA CYS A 138 9.20 23.06 -30.33
C CYS A 138 9.78 24.49 -30.29
N GLU A 139 10.24 24.96 -29.12
CA GLU A 139 10.84 26.31 -28.97
C GLU A 139 12.19 26.45 -29.70
N THR A 140 12.98 25.37 -29.75
CA THR A 140 14.28 25.37 -30.43
C THR A 140 14.14 25.35 -31.95
N ASP A 141 13.14 24.67 -32.49
CA ASP A 141 12.84 24.66 -33.93
C ASP A 141 12.31 26.01 -34.45
N LEU A 142 11.63 26.79 -33.59
CA LEU A 142 11.17 28.14 -33.90
C LEU A 142 12.29 29.20 -33.82
N SER A 143 13.33 28.95 -33.03
CA SER A 143 14.46 29.88 -32.87
C SER A 143 15.54 29.73 -33.96
N ASN A 144 15.52 28.62 -34.70
CA ASN A 144 16.45 28.31 -35.79
C ASN A 144 15.89 28.61 -37.20
N GLN A 145 14.70 29.23 -37.30
CA GLN A 145 14.10 29.76 -38.53
C GLN A 145 14.22 31.29 -38.58
#